data_AF-A0A6P5BVX5-F1
#
_entry.id   AF-A0A6P5BVX5-F1
#
_cell.length_a   1.000
_cell.length_b   1.000
_cell.length_c   1.000
_cell.angle_alpha   90.00
_cell.angle_beta   90.00
_cell.angle_gamma   90.00
#
_symmetry.space_group_name_H-M   'P 1'
#
loop_
_entity.id
_entity.type
_entity.pdbx_description
1 polymer ?
#
loop_
_entity_poly.entity_id
_entity_poly.type
_entity_poly.pdbx_seq_one_letter_code
_entity_poly.pdbx_strand_id
1 'polypeptide(L)'
;METHISCLFPELLAMIFGYLDVRDKGRAAQVCTAWRDAAYHKSVWRGVEAKLHLRRANPSLFPSLQARGIRRVQILSLRRSLSYVIQGMANIESLNLSGCYNLTDNGLGHAFVQEIGSLRALNLSLCKQITDSSLGRIAQYLKGLEVLELGGCSNITNTGLLLIAWGLQRLKSLNLRSCRHLSDVGIGHLAGMTRSAAEGCLGLEQLTLQDCQKLTDLSLKHISRGLTGLRLLNLSFCGGISDAGLLHLSHMGSLRSLNLRSCDNISDTGIMHLAMGSLRLSGLDVSFCDKVGDQSLAYIAQGLDGLKSLSLCSCHISDDGINRMVRQMHGLRTLNIGQCVRITDKGLELIAEHLSQLTGIDLYGCTRITKRGLERITQLPCLKVRILLALSQPATESRPFCSPGRIRYRLHLGFMEGDLPEATTLFIHGACELCVQPAGGSVVCELLPSSEHPTENFRAGEPQASRKMIRNFPVSSGSGIPVLGTPFREQEERRCWLFSTTNQKKTEVYCL
;
A
#
# COMPACT_ATOMS: atom_id res chain seq x y z
N MET A 1 -18.75 28.55 41.83
CA MET A 1 -18.86 28.53 40.36
C MET A 1 -18.85 27.08 39.95
N GLU A 2 -19.96 26.56 39.45
CA GLU A 2 -19.97 25.21 38.91
C GLU A 2 -19.11 25.18 37.65
N THR A 3 -18.02 24.42 37.69
CA THR A 3 -17.19 24.12 36.53
C THR A 3 -17.92 23.09 35.66
N HIS A 4 -19.03 23.51 35.05
CA HIS A 4 -19.81 22.66 34.17
C HIS A 4 -19.54 23.02 32.71
N ILE A 5 -19.33 22.01 31.88
CA ILE A 5 -18.95 22.16 30.47
C ILE A 5 -20.00 22.92 29.64
N SER A 6 -21.26 22.99 30.08
CA SER A 6 -22.31 23.81 29.46
C SER A 6 -22.11 25.32 29.62
N CYS A 7 -21.18 25.75 30.49
CA CYS A 7 -20.80 27.15 30.65
C CYS A 7 -19.76 27.60 29.61
N LEU A 8 -19.23 26.67 28.80
CA LEU A 8 -18.31 27.01 27.71
C LEU A 8 -19.06 27.64 26.54
N PHE A 9 -18.41 28.60 25.88
CA PHE A 9 -18.91 29.15 24.63
C PHE A 9 -19.05 28.07 23.53
N PRO A 10 -20.06 28.16 22.65
CA PRO A 10 -20.28 27.17 21.58
C PRO A 10 -19.06 26.92 20.70
N GLU A 11 -18.22 27.92 20.49
CA GLU A 11 -16.98 27.83 19.72
C GLU A 11 -15.96 26.91 20.39
N LEU A 12 -15.82 27.02 21.72
CA LEU A 12 -14.94 26.15 22.50
C LEU A 12 -15.45 24.71 22.50
N LEU A 13 -16.77 24.52 22.65
CA LEU A 13 -17.39 23.20 22.52
C LEU A 13 -17.16 22.60 21.13
N ALA A 14 -17.29 23.39 20.06
CA ALA A 14 -17.01 22.94 18.70
C ALA A 14 -15.52 22.58 18.50
N MET A 15 -14.58 23.29 19.13
CA MET A 15 -13.17 22.91 19.11
C MET A 15 -12.95 21.57 19.82
N ILE A 16 -13.54 21.38 21.01
CA ILE A 16 -13.46 20.12 21.77
C ILE A 16 -14.04 18.97 20.96
N PHE A 17 -15.24 19.14 20.39
CA PHE A 17 -15.89 18.13 19.55
C PHE A 17 -15.13 17.87 18.25
N GLY A 18 -14.30 18.81 17.79
CA GLY A 18 -13.37 18.63 16.69
C GLY A 18 -12.46 17.41 16.87
N TYR A 19 -12.02 17.14 18.11
CA TYR A 19 -11.15 16.01 18.45
C TYR A 19 -11.87 14.67 18.63
N LEU A 20 -13.20 14.67 18.75
CA LEU A 20 -13.97 13.42 18.87
C LEU A 20 -13.96 12.63 17.56
N ASP A 21 -14.11 11.31 17.66
CA ASP A 21 -14.35 10.46 16.50
C ASP A 21 -15.74 10.71 15.88
N VAL A 22 -16.00 10.18 14.69
CA VAL A 22 -17.27 10.39 13.97
C VAL A 22 -18.49 9.89 14.78
N ARG A 23 -18.35 8.79 15.51
CA ARG A 23 -19.43 8.16 16.27
C ARG A 23 -19.75 9.01 17.51
N ASP A 24 -18.73 9.49 18.20
CA ASP A 24 -18.82 10.25 19.43
C ASP A 24 -19.24 11.69 19.17
N LYS A 25 -18.91 12.28 18.00
CA LYS A 25 -19.57 13.52 17.52
C LYS A 25 -21.09 13.35 17.44
N GLY A 26 -21.54 12.18 16.93
CA GLY A 26 -22.97 11.85 16.84
C GLY A 26 -23.63 11.68 18.21
N ARG A 27 -22.93 11.08 19.18
CA ARG A 27 -23.38 10.95 20.57
C ARG A 27 -23.44 12.29 21.29
N ALA A 28 -22.42 13.13 21.13
CA ALA A 28 -22.40 14.48 21.70
C ALA A 28 -23.62 15.29 21.25
N ALA A 29 -24.03 15.15 19.99
CA ALA A 29 -25.21 15.82 19.48
C ALA A 29 -26.56 15.36 20.08
N GLN A 30 -26.57 14.27 20.85
CA GLN A 30 -27.76 13.72 21.51
C GLN A 30 -27.87 14.13 22.99
N VAL A 31 -26.88 14.85 23.53
CA VAL A 31 -26.82 15.20 24.96
C VAL A 31 -27.82 16.31 25.31
N CYS A 32 -27.73 17.45 24.64
CA CYS A 32 -28.65 18.59 24.81
C CYS A 32 -28.66 19.48 23.56
N THR A 33 -29.54 20.49 23.53
CA THR A 33 -29.66 21.41 22.38
C THR A 33 -28.38 22.19 22.13
N ALA A 34 -27.74 22.73 23.17
CA ALA A 34 -26.48 23.47 23.04
C ALA A 34 -25.35 22.60 22.47
N TRP A 35 -25.24 21.35 22.92
CA TRP A 35 -24.25 20.40 22.41
C TRP A 35 -24.55 19.98 20.98
N ARG A 36 -25.83 19.80 20.63
CA ARG A 36 -26.26 19.53 19.27
C ARG A 36 -25.85 20.65 18.33
N ASP A 37 -26.11 21.90 18.69
CA ASP A 37 -25.81 23.05 17.84
C ASP A 37 -24.29 23.22 17.66
N ALA A 38 -23.51 23.05 18.73
CA ALA A 38 -22.05 23.03 18.67
C ALA A 38 -21.51 21.85 17.84
N ALA A 39 -22.06 20.64 18.01
CA ALA A 39 -21.64 19.44 17.28
C ALA A 39 -21.98 19.50 15.79
N TYR A 40 -23.00 20.26 15.39
CA TYR A 40 -23.37 20.46 13.99
C TYR A 40 -22.58 21.59 13.31
N HIS A 41 -21.74 22.31 14.05
CA HIS A 41 -20.89 23.34 13.47
C HIS A 41 -19.89 22.74 12.46
N LYS A 42 -19.72 23.39 11.30
CA LYS A 42 -18.92 22.86 10.18
C LYS A 42 -17.45 22.61 10.55
N SER A 43 -16.89 23.37 11.50
CA SER A 43 -15.52 23.17 11.98
C SER A 43 -15.31 21.79 12.61
N VAL A 44 -16.34 21.24 13.27
CA VAL A 44 -16.32 19.91 13.91
C VAL A 44 -16.10 18.80 12.88
N TRP A 45 -16.59 19.00 11.65
CA TRP A 45 -16.57 17.99 10.58
C TRP A 45 -15.50 18.24 9.52
N ARG A 46 -14.63 19.25 9.74
CA ARG A 46 -13.57 19.59 8.79
C ARG A 46 -12.64 18.40 8.59
N GLY A 47 -12.47 17.98 7.33
CA GLY A 47 -11.59 16.86 6.97
C GLY A 47 -12.19 15.46 7.19
N VAL A 48 -13.39 15.35 7.77
CA VAL A 48 -14.05 14.05 7.97
C VAL A 48 -14.45 13.44 6.62
N GLU A 49 -14.17 12.14 6.45
CA GLU A 49 -14.66 11.32 5.35
C GLU A 49 -15.88 10.51 5.79
N ALA A 50 -17.02 10.72 5.12
CA ALA A 50 -18.22 9.95 5.36
C ALA A 50 -18.15 8.61 4.62
N LYS A 51 -18.11 7.51 5.38
CA LYS A 51 -18.16 6.14 4.85
C LYS A 51 -19.61 5.67 4.74
N LEU A 52 -20.08 5.39 3.54
CA LEU A 52 -21.50 5.18 3.24
C LEU A 52 -21.77 3.79 2.66
N HIS A 53 -22.81 3.13 3.19
CA HIS A 53 -23.44 1.97 2.59
C HIS A 53 -24.77 2.37 1.95
N LEU A 54 -24.79 2.54 0.63
CA LEU A 54 -25.98 2.99 -0.11
C LEU A 54 -26.82 1.79 -0.58
N ARG A 55 -27.34 1.04 0.41
CA ARG A 55 -28.22 -0.12 0.16
C ARG A 55 -29.68 0.29 -0.07
N ARG A 56 -30.13 1.37 0.54
CA ARG A 56 -31.50 1.93 0.45
C ARG A 56 -31.42 3.44 0.22
N ALA A 57 -32.47 4.02 -0.38
CA ALA A 57 -32.55 5.47 -0.50
C ALA A 57 -32.76 6.09 0.89
N ASN A 58 -32.04 7.18 1.15
CA ASN A 58 -32.24 8.00 2.32
C ASN A 58 -32.24 9.48 1.88
N PRO A 59 -33.42 10.10 1.71
CA PRO A 59 -33.54 11.49 1.23
C PRO A 59 -32.84 12.52 2.11
N SER A 60 -32.72 12.26 3.43
CA SER A 60 -32.10 13.20 4.36
C SER A 60 -30.58 13.06 4.44
N LEU A 61 -30.00 11.99 3.89
CA LEU A 61 -28.56 11.71 4.04
C LEU A 61 -27.69 12.82 3.46
N PHE A 62 -27.82 13.13 2.17
CA PHE A 62 -26.96 14.13 1.54
C PHE A 62 -27.21 15.55 2.04
N PRO A 63 -28.46 16.03 2.24
CA PRO A 63 -28.70 17.30 2.89
C PRO A 63 -28.04 17.39 4.28
N SER A 64 -28.08 16.30 5.05
CA SER A 64 -27.46 16.24 6.37
C SER A 64 -25.92 16.26 6.32
N LEU A 65 -25.31 15.63 5.32
CA LEU A 65 -23.86 15.70 5.10
C LEU A 65 -23.43 17.12 4.66
N GLN A 66 -24.21 17.74 3.76
CA GLN A 66 -23.95 19.10 3.29
C GLN A 66 -24.11 20.14 4.41
N ALA A 67 -25.13 20.01 5.26
CA ALA A 67 -25.35 20.90 6.41
C ALA A 67 -24.13 20.91 7.35
N ARG A 68 -23.53 19.73 7.58
CA ARG A 68 -22.30 19.56 8.36
C ARG A 68 -21.03 20.01 7.61
N GLY A 69 -21.13 20.35 6.33
CA GLY A 69 -19.99 20.76 5.51
C GLY A 69 -19.07 19.61 5.10
N ILE A 70 -19.54 18.36 5.13
CA ILE A 70 -18.76 17.19 4.72
C ILE A 70 -18.67 17.16 3.19
N ARG A 71 -17.43 17.10 2.68
CA ARG A 71 -17.12 17.10 1.24
C ARG A 71 -16.35 15.86 0.77
N ARG A 72 -15.99 14.97 1.68
CA ARG A 72 -15.23 13.74 1.40
C ARG A 72 -16.12 12.53 1.71
N VAL A 73 -16.26 11.65 0.73
CA VAL A 73 -17.17 10.51 0.82
C VAL A 73 -16.50 9.25 0.31
N GLN A 74 -16.57 8.18 1.09
CA GLN A 74 -16.24 6.83 0.65
C GLN A 74 -17.53 6.00 0.49
N ILE A 75 -17.72 5.39 -0.67
CA ILE A 75 -18.82 4.46 -0.90
C ILE A 75 -18.31 3.03 -0.72
N LEU A 76 -18.79 2.37 0.32
CA LEU A 76 -18.40 0.98 0.64
C LEU A 76 -19.29 -0.05 -0.06
N SER A 77 -20.51 0.34 -0.41
CA SER A 77 -21.45 -0.51 -1.13
C SER A 77 -22.44 0.36 -1.88
N LEU A 78 -22.55 0.12 -3.18
CA LEU A 78 -23.41 0.86 -4.09
C LEU A 78 -24.39 -0.09 -4.77
N ARG A 79 -25.68 -0.04 -4.38
CA ARG A 79 -26.75 -0.74 -5.12
C ARG A 79 -27.48 0.16 -6.12
N ARG A 80 -27.37 1.48 -5.96
CA ARG A 80 -28.00 2.48 -6.83
C ARG A 80 -26.98 3.05 -7.82
N SER A 81 -27.44 3.82 -8.81
CA SER A 81 -26.52 4.53 -9.69
C SER A 81 -25.63 5.50 -8.90
N LEU A 82 -24.36 5.62 -9.30
CA LEU A 82 -23.42 6.60 -8.74
C LEU A 82 -23.90 8.05 -8.97
N SER A 83 -24.72 8.28 -10.01
CA SER A 83 -25.35 9.58 -10.26
C SER A 83 -26.16 10.10 -9.06
N TYR A 84 -26.72 9.22 -8.24
CA TYR A 84 -27.43 9.60 -7.01
C TYR A 84 -26.53 10.33 -6.01
N VAL A 85 -25.26 9.93 -5.91
CA VAL A 85 -24.28 10.59 -5.03
C VAL A 85 -23.84 11.92 -5.61
N ILE A 86 -23.51 11.93 -6.91
CA ILE A 86 -23.03 13.13 -7.61
C ILE A 86 -24.08 14.23 -7.61
N GLN A 87 -25.34 13.90 -7.93
CA GLN A 87 -26.45 14.85 -7.91
C GLN A 87 -26.83 15.25 -6.48
N GLY A 88 -26.72 14.32 -5.53
CA GLY A 88 -27.02 14.58 -4.13
C GLY A 88 -26.02 15.49 -3.42
N MET A 89 -24.79 15.65 -3.93
CA MET A 89 -23.71 16.40 -3.28
C MET A 89 -22.99 17.36 -4.24
N ALA A 90 -23.53 18.58 -4.37
CA ALA A 90 -22.98 19.61 -5.27
C ALA A 90 -21.52 20.04 -4.95
N ASN A 91 -21.12 19.97 -3.68
CA ASN A 91 -19.81 20.42 -3.20
C ASN A 91 -18.86 19.27 -2.84
N ILE A 92 -18.97 18.12 -3.52
CA ILE A 92 -18.09 16.98 -3.28
C ILE A 92 -16.66 17.31 -3.73
N GLU A 93 -15.69 17.16 -2.82
CA GLU A 93 -14.26 17.39 -3.08
C GLU A 93 -13.48 16.09 -3.22
N SER A 94 -13.90 15.04 -2.52
CA SER A 94 -13.26 13.73 -2.59
C SER A 94 -14.29 12.62 -2.65
N LEU A 95 -14.14 11.75 -3.65
CA LEU A 95 -14.98 10.57 -3.85
C LEU A 95 -14.11 9.32 -3.88
N ASN A 96 -14.31 8.44 -2.92
CA ASN A 96 -13.61 7.17 -2.81
C ASN A 96 -14.57 6.01 -3.12
N LEU A 97 -14.32 5.33 -4.22
CA LEU A 97 -15.04 4.15 -4.69
C LEU A 97 -14.14 2.91 -4.69
N SER A 98 -13.04 2.93 -3.94
CA SER A 98 -12.12 1.80 -3.90
C SER A 98 -12.82 0.50 -3.49
N GLY A 99 -12.50 -0.59 -4.18
CA GLY A 99 -13.13 -1.89 -3.96
C GLY A 99 -14.57 -2.00 -4.45
N CYS A 100 -15.11 -1.03 -5.18
CA CYS A 100 -16.42 -1.15 -5.84
C CYS A 100 -16.32 -2.05 -7.09
N TYR A 101 -16.14 -3.36 -6.91
CA TYR A 101 -15.88 -4.33 -7.99
C TYR A 101 -16.96 -4.42 -9.08
N ASN A 102 -18.19 -3.98 -8.80
CA ASN A 102 -19.31 -3.97 -9.74
C ASN A 102 -19.43 -2.65 -10.52
N LEU A 103 -18.55 -1.68 -10.27
CA LEU A 103 -18.56 -0.40 -10.99
C LEU A 103 -18.01 -0.61 -12.41
N THR A 104 -18.83 -0.28 -13.40
CA THR A 104 -18.50 -0.38 -14.83
C THR A 104 -18.38 0.99 -15.48
N ASP A 105 -17.89 1.02 -16.72
CA ASP A 105 -17.83 2.25 -17.53
C ASP A 105 -19.18 2.93 -17.68
N ASN A 106 -20.27 2.17 -17.80
CA ASN A 106 -21.62 2.73 -17.85
C ASN A 106 -22.00 3.40 -16.52
N GLY A 107 -21.62 2.81 -15.39
CA GLY A 107 -21.87 3.39 -14.06
C GLY A 107 -21.20 4.75 -13.89
N LEU A 108 -19.96 4.89 -14.36
CA LEU A 108 -19.25 6.18 -14.37
C LEU A 108 -19.77 7.13 -15.45
N GLY A 109 -20.09 6.62 -16.64
CA GLY A 109 -20.63 7.39 -17.75
C GLY A 109 -21.98 8.05 -17.44
N HIS A 110 -22.85 7.37 -16.68
CA HIS A 110 -24.11 7.96 -16.22
C HIS A 110 -23.94 8.93 -15.03
N ALA A 111 -22.86 8.80 -14.26
CA ALA A 111 -22.58 9.67 -13.14
C ALA A 111 -21.89 10.97 -13.57
N PHE A 112 -20.97 10.88 -14.52
CA PHE A 112 -20.17 11.99 -15.04
C PHE A 112 -20.69 12.42 -16.41
N VAL A 113 -21.84 13.11 -16.40
CA VAL A 113 -22.50 13.65 -17.59
C VAL A 113 -22.32 15.17 -17.76
N GLN A 114 -21.85 15.83 -16.70
CA GLN A 114 -21.64 17.27 -16.62
C GLN A 114 -20.35 17.55 -15.84
N GLU A 115 -19.77 18.74 -16.03
CA GLU A 115 -18.54 19.12 -15.37
C GLU A 115 -18.73 19.23 -13.84
N ILE A 116 -17.81 18.64 -13.09
CA ILE A 116 -17.80 18.67 -11.62
C ILE A 116 -16.54 19.39 -11.15
N GLY A 117 -16.59 20.73 -11.16
CA GLY A 117 -15.44 21.57 -10.81
C GLY A 117 -15.02 21.51 -9.32
N SER A 118 -15.88 20.98 -8.45
CA SER A 118 -15.59 20.83 -7.02
C SER A 118 -14.72 19.61 -6.70
N LEU A 119 -14.75 18.57 -7.53
CA LEU A 119 -14.09 17.29 -7.24
C LEU A 119 -12.58 17.38 -7.50
N ARG A 120 -11.78 17.17 -6.44
CA ARG A 120 -10.31 17.25 -6.45
C ARG A 120 -9.65 15.89 -6.30
N ALA A 121 -10.30 14.92 -5.67
CA ALA A 121 -9.74 13.59 -5.45
C ALA A 121 -10.74 12.49 -5.81
N LEU A 122 -10.33 11.55 -6.66
CA LEU A 122 -11.12 10.41 -7.08
C LEU A 122 -10.31 9.14 -6.88
N ASN A 123 -10.85 8.19 -6.11
CA ASN A 123 -10.25 6.89 -5.92
C ASN A 123 -11.14 5.79 -6.51
N LEU A 124 -10.61 5.10 -7.52
CA LEU A 124 -11.23 3.99 -8.22
C LEU A 124 -10.40 2.70 -8.07
N SER A 125 -9.48 2.66 -7.10
CA SER A 125 -8.60 1.51 -6.90
C SER A 125 -9.40 0.22 -6.74
N LEU A 126 -8.92 -0.87 -7.36
CA LEU A 126 -9.55 -2.19 -7.38
C LEU A 126 -10.91 -2.26 -8.10
N CYS A 127 -11.35 -1.20 -8.80
CA CYS A 127 -12.52 -1.25 -9.68
C CYS A 127 -12.16 -1.94 -11.01
N LYS A 128 -12.00 -3.27 -10.99
CA LYS A 128 -11.44 -4.06 -12.11
C LYS A 128 -12.22 -3.97 -13.44
N GLN A 129 -13.48 -3.54 -13.43
CA GLN A 129 -14.32 -3.45 -14.64
C GLN A 129 -14.24 -2.10 -15.34
N ILE A 130 -13.49 -1.12 -14.82
CA ILE A 130 -13.29 0.16 -15.51
C ILE A 130 -12.24 0.03 -16.61
N THR A 131 -12.46 0.71 -17.72
CA THR A 131 -11.54 0.74 -18.87
C THR A 131 -11.17 2.18 -19.23
N ASP A 132 -10.43 2.36 -20.31
CA ASP A 132 -10.09 3.68 -20.87
C ASP A 132 -11.34 4.51 -21.20
N SER A 133 -12.50 3.87 -21.42
CA SER A 133 -13.79 4.55 -21.63
C SER A 133 -14.20 5.40 -20.43
N SER A 134 -14.02 4.88 -19.21
CA SER A 134 -14.22 5.65 -17.98
C SER A 134 -13.26 6.81 -17.86
N LEU A 135 -11.99 6.59 -18.22
CA LEU A 135 -10.97 7.64 -18.18
C LEU A 135 -11.27 8.76 -19.17
N GLY A 136 -11.88 8.46 -20.32
CA GLY A 136 -12.38 9.48 -21.25
C GLY A 136 -13.42 10.39 -20.61
N ARG A 137 -14.40 9.83 -19.89
CA ARG A 137 -15.42 10.61 -19.15
C ARG A 137 -14.81 11.45 -18.03
N ILE A 138 -13.90 10.85 -17.26
CA ILE A 138 -13.16 11.54 -16.20
C ILE A 138 -12.35 12.70 -16.77
N ALA A 139 -11.57 12.46 -17.82
CA ALA A 139 -10.78 13.46 -18.50
C ALA A 139 -11.63 14.58 -19.09
N GLN A 140 -12.85 14.28 -19.56
CA GLN A 140 -13.77 15.25 -20.13
C GLN A 140 -14.43 16.15 -19.07
N TYR A 141 -14.89 15.59 -17.95
CA TYR A 141 -15.77 16.30 -17.01
C TYR A 141 -15.12 16.66 -15.66
N LEU A 142 -13.96 16.10 -15.31
CA LEU A 142 -13.31 16.30 -14.01
C LEU A 142 -12.02 17.13 -14.14
N LYS A 143 -12.11 18.30 -14.78
CA LYS A 143 -10.95 19.17 -15.08
C LYS A 143 -10.22 19.71 -13.83
N GLY A 144 -10.91 19.75 -12.70
CA GLY A 144 -10.37 20.17 -11.40
C GLY A 144 -9.59 19.11 -10.63
N LEU A 145 -9.47 17.88 -11.16
CA LEU A 145 -8.92 16.75 -10.42
C LEU A 145 -7.42 16.91 -10.15
N GLU A 146 -7.03 16.78 -8.88
CA GLU A 146 -5.65 16.85 -8.39
C GLU A 146 -5.10 15.47 -8.00
N VAL A 147 -5.96 14.55 -7.57
CA VAL A 147 -5.58 13.21 -7.13
C VAL A 147 -6.44 12.16 -7.83
N LEU A 148 -5.80 11.23 -8.52
CA LEU A 148 -6.46 10.10 -9.18
C LEU A 148 -5.79 8.78 -8.77
N GLU A 149 -6.55 7.94 -8.09
CA GLU A 149 -6.09 6.61 -7.65
C GLU A 149 -6.75 5.53 -8.50
N LEU A 150 -5.96 4.78 -9.26
CA LEU A 150 -6.38 3.72 -10.19
C LEU A 150 -5.69 2.38 -9.87
N GLY A 151 -5.12 2.23 -8.67
CA GLY A 151 -4.37 1.05 -8.28
C GLY A 151 -5.18 -0.24 -8.44
N GLY A 152 -4.66 -1.21 -9.19
CA GLY A 152 -5.31 -2.50 -9.46
C GLY A 152 -6.40 -2.47 -10.53
N CYS A 153 -6.57 -1.37 -11.26
CA CYS A 153 -7.44 -1.29 -12.43
C CYS A 153 -6.72 -1.90 -13.65
N SER A 154 -6.80 -3.22 -13.77
CA SER A 154 -6.00 -3.98 -14.74
C SER A 154 -6.33 -3.71 -16.21
N ASN A 155 -7.53 -3.23 -16.51
CA ASN A 155 -8.01 -3.04 -17.89
C ASN A 155 -7.70 -1.65 -18.46
N ILE A 156 -6.95 -0.82 -17.73
CA ILE A 156 -6.48 0.49 -18.20
C ILE A 156 -5.23 0.30 -19.05
N THR A 157 -5.19 0.94 -20.22
CA THR A 157 -4.08 0.87 -21.17
C THR A 157 -3.42 2.22 -21.38
N ASN A 158 -2.41 2.26 -22.27
CA ASN A 158 -1.75 3.51 -22.67
C ASN A 158 -2.75 4.55 -23.23
N THR A 159 -3.85 4.12 -23.84
CA THR A 159 -4.91 5.03 -24.33
C THR A 159 -5.56 5.78 -23.16
N GLY A 160 -5.78 5.13 -22.02
CA GLY A 160 -6.26 5.76 -20.82
C GLY A 160 -5.34 6.87 -20.32
N LEU A 161 -4.02 6.63 -20.36
CA LEU A 161 -3.02 7.62 -19.97
C LEU A 161 -2.95 8.80 -20.95
N LEU A 162 -3.16 8.55 -22.25
CA LEU A 162 -3.32 9.62 -23.24
C LEU A 162 -4.53 10.52 -22.93
N LEU A 163 -5.66 9.92 -22.55
CA LEU A 163 -6.87 10.66 -22.18
C LEU A 163 -6.66 11.48 -20.90
N ILE A 164 -5.98 10.91 -19.90
CA ILE A 164 -5.56 11.62 -18.68
C ILE A 164 -4.67 12.82 -19.04
N ALA A 165 -3.62 12.59 -19.84
CA ALA A 165 -2.67 13.61 -20.28
C ALA A 165 -3.32 14.75 -21.08
N TRP A 166 -4.43 14.47 -21.77
CA TRP A 166 -5.20 15.48 -22.49
C TRP A 166 -6.10 16.29 -21.55
N GLY A 167 -6.83 15.62 -20.65
CA GLY A 167 -7.93 16.25 -19.91
C GLY A 167 -7.59 16.79 -18.53
N LEU A 168 -6.62 16.18 -17.82
CA LEU A 168 -6.39 16.39 -16.39
C LEU A 168 -5.13 17.22 -16.11
N GLN A 169 -5.15 18.49 -16.53
CA GLN A 169 -3.98 19.38 -16.43
C GLN A 169 -3.63 19.83 -15.00
N ARG A 170 -4.53 19.62 -14.03
CA ARG A 170 -4.32 19.99 -12.62
C ARG A 170 -3.88 18.81 -11.75
N LEU A 171 -3.61 17.65 -12.37
CA LEU A 171 -3.29 16.43 -11.66
C LEU A 171 -1.91 16.55 -11.00
N LYS A 172 -1.87 16.30 -9.69
CA LYS A 172 -0.66 16.33 -8.86
C LYS A 172 -0.26 14.94 -8.37
N SER A 173 -1.22 14.04 -8.16
CA SER A 173 -0.97 12.67 -7.72
C SER A 173 -1.71 11.68 -8.60
N LEU A 174 -0.96 10.71 -9.12
CA LEU A 174 -1.48 9.63 -9.94
C LEU A 174 -0.93 8.29 -9.45
N ASN A 175 -1.84 7.38 -9.10
CA ASN A 175 -1.49 6.02 -8.70
C ASN A 175 -2.01 5.02 -9.72
N LEU A 176 -1.09 4.29 -10.34
CA LEU A 176 -1.31 3.28 -11.37
C LEU A 176 -0.74 1.93 -10.95
N ARG A 177 -0.64 1.67 -9.64
CA ARG A 177 -0.14 0.40 -9.10
C ARG A 177 -0.83 -0.79 -9.79
N SER A 178 -0.06 -1.81 -10.18
CA SER A 178 -0.54 -3.05 -10.79
C SER A 178 -1.41 -2.84 -12.04
N CYS A 179 -1.26 -1.72 -12.76
CA CYS A 179 -1.84 -1.51 -14.08
C CYS A 179 -0.95 -2.18 -15.16
N ARG A 180 -1.09 -3.51 -15.28
CA ARG A 180 -0.17 -4.39 -16.04
C ARG A 180 -0.13 -4.17 -17.56
N HIS A 181 -1.05 -3.40 -18.12
CA HIS A 181 -1.09 -3.11 -19.55
C HIS A 181 -0.39 -1.81 -19.93
N LEU A 182 0.12 -1.06 -18.96
CA LEU A 182 0.88 0.16 -19.19
C LEU A 182 2.32 -0.15 -19.60
N SER A 183 2.82 0.58 -20.59
CA SER A 183 4.21 0.53 -21.03
C SER A 183 4.81 1.93 -21.12
N ASP A 184 6.07 2.02 -21.57
CA ASP A 184 6.79 3.29 -21.74
C ASP A 184 6.02 4.32 -22.59
N VAL A 185 5.19 3.86 -23.53
CA VAL A 185 4.34 4.73 -24.37
C VAL A 185 3.33 5.50 -23.52
N GLY A 186 2.67 4.84 -22.57
CA GLY A 186 1.72 5.49 -21.67
C GLY A 186 2.38 6.55 -20.80
N ILE A 187 3.58 6.26 -20.29
CA ILE A 187 4.39 7.23 -19.55
C ILE A 187 4.84 8.39 -20.45
N GLY A 188 5.17 8.10 -21.71
CA GLY A 188 5.45 9.10 -22.74
C GLY A 188 4.29 10.09 -22.93
N HIS A 189 3.04 9.62 -22.91
CA HIS A 189 1.87 10.49 -22.96
C HIS A 189 1.77 11.42 -21.75
N LEU A 190 1.91 10.87 -20.54
CA LEU A 190 1.90 11.67 -19.31
C LEU A 190 3.02 12.71 -19.28
N ALA A 191 4.19 12.36 -19.81
CA ALA A 191 5.35 13.23 -19.89
C ALA A 191 5.33 14.23 -21.07
N GLY A 192 4.27 14.26 -21.90
CA GLY A 192 4.22 15.14 -23.08
C GLY A 192 5.27 14.81 -24.15
N MET A 193 5.75 13.58 -24.20
CA MET A 193 6.82 13.13 -25.11
C MET A 193 6.29 12.63 -26.47
N THR A 194 4.97 12.54 -26.62
CA THR A 194 4.33 12.05 -27.85
C THR A 194 3.85 13.21 -28.71
N ARG A 195 3.96 13.08 -30.03
CA ARG A 195 3.50 14.09 -31.01
C ARG A 195 1.98 14.30 -31.05
N SER A 196 1.23 13.59 -30.21
CA SER A 196 -0.21 13.77 -30.03
C SER A 196 -0.50 15.13 -29.39
N ALA A 197 -1.70 15.68 -29.59
CA ALA A 197 -2.18 16.94 -29.00
C ALA A 197 -2.33 16.93 -27.45
N ALA A 198 -1.69 15.99 -26.75
CA ALA A 198 -1.67 15.93 -25.31
C ALA A 198 -0.47 16.72 -24.78
N GLU A 199 -0.72 17.74 -23.98
CA GLU A 199 0.31 18.59 -23.36
C GLU A 199 1.05 17.89 -22.22
N GLY A 200 0.56 16.72 -21.79
CA GLY A 200 1.10 15.96 -20.66
C GLY A 200 0.61 16.49 -19.31
N CYS A 201 0.79 15.70 -18.25
CA CYS A 201 0.49 16.10 -16.87
C CYS A 201 1.75 16.69 -16.22
N LEU A 202 2.26 17.82 -16.73
CA LEU A 202 3.57 18.35 -16.32
C LEU A 202 3.62 18.85 -14.87
N GLY A 203 2.45 19.14 -14.28
CA GLY A 203 2.30 19.51 -12.87
C GLY A 203 2.30 18.33 -11.88
N LEU A 204 2.57 17.10 -12.35
CA LEU A 204 2.52 15.91 -11.50
C LEU A 204 3.65 15.92 -10.46
N GLU A 205 3.29 15.79 -9.19
CA GLU A 205 4.21 15.75 -8.05
C GLU A 205 4.43 14.33 -7.53
N GLN A 206 3.45 13.42 -7.70
CA GLN A 206 3.50 12.06 -7.19
C GLN A 206 3.03 11.06 -8.26
N LEU A 207 3.86 10.05 -8.51
CA LEU A 207 3.57 9.00 -9.48
C LEU A 207 3.90 7.63 -8.89
N THR A 208 2.88 6.79 -8.76
CA THR A 208 3.04 5.40 -8.32
C THR A 208 2.81 4.44 -9.49
N LEU A 209 3.83 3.68 -9.81
CA LEU A 209 3.90 2.72 -10.92
C LEU A 209 4.29 1.32 -10.42
N GLN A 210 4.06 1.04 -9.14
CA GLN A 210 4.40 -0.25 -8.53
C GLN A 210 3.80 -1.42 -9.33
N ASP A 211 4.56 -2.48 -9.55
CA ASP A 211 4.11 -3.71 -10.25
C ASP A 211 3.60 -3.45 -11.69
N CYS A 212 4.15 -2.44 -12.38
CA CYS A 212 3.93 -2.19 -13.80
C CYS A 212 5.03 -2.86 -14.65
N GLN A 213 4.87 -4.16 -14.88
CA GLN A 213 5.93 -5.04 -15.43
C GLN A 213 6.42 -4.73 -16.87
N LYS A 214 5.68 -3.93 -17.65
CA LYS A 214 6.10 -3.56 -19.03
C LYS A 214 6.83 -2.23 -19.11
N LEU A 215 7.17 -1.62 -17.97
CA LEU A 215 7.98 -0.42 -17.92
C LEU A 215 9.46 -0.78 -18.03
N THR A 216 10.20 -0.01 -18.82
CA THR A 216 11.63 -0.13 -19.01
C THR A 216 12.34 1.20 -18.70
N ASP A 217 13.66 1.25 -18.84
CA ASP A 217 14.45 2.47 -18.68
C ASP A 217 13.97 3.64 -19.57
N LEU A 218 13.29 3.35 -20.68
CA LEU A 218 12.68 4.37 -21.53
C LEU A 218 11.60 5.17 -20.79
N SER A 219 10.82 4.53 -19.90
CA SER A 219 9.87 5.24 -19.04
C SER A 219 10.57 6.27 -18.15
N LEU A 220 11.74 5.96 -17.59
CA LEU A 220 12.51 6.87 -16.74
C LEU A 220 13.09 8.02 -17.55
N LYS A 221 13.51 7.76 -18.79
CA LYS A 221 13.88 8.81 -19.74
C LYS A 221 12.73 9.78 -20.03
N HIS A 222 11.51 9.27 -20.22
CA HIS A 222 10.33 10.12 -20.41
C HIS A 222 10.00 10.93 -19.15
N ILE A 223 9.99 10.28 -17.97
CA ILE A 223 9.73 10.93 -16.68
C ILE A 223 10.73 12.07 -16.43
N SER A 224 12.03 11.82 -16.59
CA SER A 224 13.07 12.83 -16.34
C SER A 224 12.98 14.06 -17.25
N ARG A 225 12.46 13.89 -18.48
CA ARG A 225 12.33 14.99 -19.46
C ARG A 225 11.04 15.78 -19.32
N GLY A 226 9.92 15.10 -19.06
CA GLY A 226 8.60 15.74 -19.01
C GLY A 226 8.14 16.11 -17.61
N LEU A 227 8.27 15.18 -16.66
CA LEU A 227 7.71 15.31 -15.31
C LEU A 227 8.73 15.93 -14.35
N THR A 228 9.24 17.11 -14.71
CA THR A 228 10.32 17.80 -13.99
C THR A 228 9.89 18.30 -12.60
N GLY A 229 8.58 18.39 -12.32
CA GLY A 229 8.02 18.71 -11.00
C GLY A 229 7.89 17.52 -10.04
N LEU A 230 8.23 16.30 -10.47
CA LEU A 230 7.96 15.08 -9.71
C LEU A 230 8.79 14.99 -8.43
N ARG A 231 8.10 14.81 -7.30
CA ARG A 231 8.69 14.75 -5.94
C ARG A 231 8.72 13.33 -5.39
N LEU A 232 7.74 12.50 -5.74
CA LEU A 232 7.64 11.11 -5.32
C LEU A 232 7.47 10.20 -6.54
N LEU A 233 8.35 9.21 -6.65
CA LEU A 233 8.28 8.17 -7.66
C LEU A 233 8.37 6.80 -6.98
N ASN A 234 7.35 5.96 -7.20
CA ASN A 234 7.36 4.58 -6.74
C ASN A 234 7.35 3.63 -7.95
N LEU A 235 8.44 2.87 -8.10
CA LEU A 235 8.69 1.89 -9.16
C LEU A 235 8.89 0.49 -8.57
N SER A 236 8.46 0.26 -7.32
CA SER A 236 8.68 -1.04 -6.68
C SER A 236 8.10 -2.18 -7.51
N PHE A 237 8.78 -3.32 -7.52
CA PHE A 237 8.43 -4.51 -8.31
C PHE A 237 8.41 -4.28 -9.83
N CYS A 238 9.09 -3.26 -10.37
CA CYS A 238 9.23 -3.08 -11.82
C CYS A 238 10.49 -3.75 -12.35
N GLY A 239 10.39 -5.00 -12.78
CA GLY A 239 11.56 -5.81 -13.21
C GLY A 239 12.28 -5.29 -14.47
N GLY A 240 11.63 -4.48 -15.30
CA GLY A 240 12.23 -3.91 -16.51
C GLY A 240 13.11 -2.68 -16.28
N ILE A 241 13.19 -2.17 -15.04
CA ILE A 241 14.02 -1.00 -14.69
C ILE A 241 15.41 -1.46 -14.27
N SER A 242 16.44 -0.85 -14.85
CA SER A 242 17.85 -1.17 -14.63
C SER A 242 18.68 0.03 -14.18
N ASP A 243 19.97 -0.20 -13.90
CA ASP A 243 20.96 0.85 -13.60
C ASP A 243 21.00 1.95 -14.67
N ALA A 244 20.84 1.60 -15.94
CA ALA A 244 20.84 2.56 -17.05
C ALA A 244 19.64 3.53 -16.96
N GLY A 245 18.49 3.06 -16.48
CA GLY A 245 17.33 3.90 -16.25
C GLY A 245 17.53 4.89 -15.10
N LEU A 246 18.24 4.49 -14.04
CA LEU A 246 18.54 5.38 -12.90
C LEU A 246 19.43 6.56 -13.29
N LEU A 247 20.30 6.39 -14.30
CA LEU A 247 21.06 7.51 -14.86
C LEU A 247 20.15 8.65 -15.34
N HIS A 248 18.96 8.36 -15.88
CA HIS A 248 18.02 9.40 -16.29
C HIS A 248 17.43 10.17 -15.10
N LEU A 249 17.23 9.51 -13.96
CA LEU A 249 16.67 10.14 -12.75
C LEU A 249 17.70 10.98 -11.99
N SER A 250 19.00 10.73 -12.19
CA SER A 250 20.11 11.37 -11.45
C SER A 250 20.13 12.91 -11.49
N HIS A 251 19.45 13.55 -12.45
CA HIS A 251 19.43 15.01 -12.60
C HIS A 251 18.07 15.63 -12.20
N MET A 252 17.15 14.84 -11.63
CA MET A 252 15.83 15.33 -11.23
C MET A 252 15.86 16.07 -9.89
N GLY A 253 16.26 17.34 -9.90
CA GLY A 253 16.42 18.16 -8.68
C GLY A 253 15.15 18.37 -7.83
N SER A 254 13.97 18.07 -8.35
CA SER A 254 12.67 18.10 -7.64
C SER A 254 12.36 16.81 -6.89
N LEU A 255 12.99 15.68 -7.25
CA LEU A 255 12.70 14.38 -6.66
C LEU A 255 13.15 14.35 -5.20
N ARG A 256 12.28 13.86 -4.32
CA ARG A 256 12.49 13.77 -2.88
C ARG A 256 12.36 12.35 -2.35
N SER A 257 11.51 11.53 -2.97
CA SER A 257 11.28 10.15 -2.54
C SER A 257 11.32 9.23 -3.74
N LEU A 258 12.17 8.21 -3.69
CA LEU A 258 12.31 7.20 -4.72
C LEU A 258 12.18 5.80 -4.10
N ASN A 259 11.22 5.02 -4.57
CA ASN A 259 11.05 3.62 -4.18
C ASN A 259 11.37 2.69 -5.36
N LEU A 260 12.40 1.87 -5.21
CA LEU A 260 12.94 0.89 -6.14
C LEU A 260 12.94 -0.51 -5.52
N ARG A 261 12.11 -0.75 -4.50
CA ARG A 261 12.04 -2.04 -3.81
C ARG A 261 11.74 -3.18 -4.79
N SER A 262 12.45 -4.30 -4.67
CA SER A 262 12.30 -5.47 -5.53
C SER A 262 12.44 -5.13 -7.03
N CYS A 263 13.39 -4.25 -7.36
CA CYS A 263 13.83 -4.04 -8.73
C CYS A 263 15.13 -4.82 -8.98
N ASP A 264 14.99 -6.06 -9.45
CA ASP A 264 16.06 -7.07 -9.52
C ASP A 264 17.27 -6.69 -10.41
N ASN A 265 17.10 -5.67 -11.26
CA ASN A 265 18.12 -5.17 -12.18
C ASN A 265 18.83 -3.91 -11.69
N ILE A 266 18.61 -3.51 -10.44
CA ILE A 266 19.35 -2.43 -9.77
C ILE A 266 20.52 -2.99 -8.97
N SER A 267 21.71 -2.43 -9.19
CA SER A 267 22.96 -2.77 -8.51
C SER A 267 23.62 -1.54 -7.88
N ASP A 268 24.79 -1.75 -7.27
CA ASP A 268 25.65 -0.66 -6.80
C ASP A 268 25.95 0.41 -7.87
N THR A 269 25.96 0.04 -9.16
CA THR A 269 26.18 0.98 -10.28
C THR A 269 25.00 1.93 -10.45
N GLY A 270 23.76 1.45 -10.32
CA GLY A 270 22.57 2.29 -10.38
C GLY A 270 22.51 3.27 -9.22
N ILE A 271 22.86 2.82 -8.02
CA ILE A 271 22.95 3.69 -6.84
C ILE A 271 24.07 4.73 -6.99
N MET A 272 25.21 4.35 -7.57
CA MET A 272 26.27 5.28 -7.94
C MET A 272 25.76 6.39 -8.86
N HIS A 273 24.97 6.06 -9.89
CA HIS A 273 24.38 7.07 -10.77
C HIS A 273 23.46 8.04 -10.03
N LEU A 274 22.63 7.55 -9.11
CA LEU A 274 21.77 8.40 -8.29
C LEU A 274 22.59 9.32 -7.38
N ALA A 275 23.63 8.79 -6.73
CA ALA A 275 24.47 9.52 -5.79
C ALA A 275 25.38 10.57 -6.45
N MET A 276 25.93 10.27 -7.63
CA MET A 276 26.77 11.22 -8.38
C MET A 276 25.95 12.31 -9.08
N GLY A 277 24.63 12.16 -9.12
CA GLY A 277 23.70 13.14 -9.65
C GLY A 277 23.47 14.35 -8.72
N SER A 278 22.71 15.33 -9.19
CA SER A 278 22.32 16.52 -8.41
C SER A 278 21.03 16.31 -7.60
N LEU A 279 20.77 15.06 -7.20
CA LEU A 279 19.57 14.66 -6.48
C LEU A 279 19.56 15.19 -5.05
N ARG A 280 18.38 15.57 -4.57
CA ARG A 280 18.14 15.99 -3.18
C ARG A 280 17.09 15.07 -2.53
N LEU A 281 17.38 13.77 -2.55
CA LEU A 281 16.48 12.77 -1.99
C LEU A 281 16.41 12.92 -0.46
N SER A 282 15.19 12.87 0.05
CA SER A 282 14.88 12.72 1.47
C SER A 282 14.53 11.28 1.83
N GLY A 283 14.11 10.46 0.86
CA GLY A 283 13.74 9.06 1.06
C GLY A 283 14.19 8.18 -0.11
N LEU A 284 14.85 7.07 0.20
CA LEU A 284 15.27 6.05 -0.76
C LEU A 284 14.94 4.66 -0.21
N ASP A 285 14.21 3.87 -0.99
CA ASP A 285 13.94 2.45 -0.69
C ASP A 285 14.47 1.59 -1.83
N VAL A 286 15.45 0.75 -1.51
CA VAL A 286 16.09 -0.22 -2.43
C VAL A 286 16.05 -1.62 -1.82
N SER A 287 15.09 -1.87 -0.91
CA SER A 287 14.93 -3.16 -0.25
C SER A 287 14.68 -4.27 -1.26
N PHE A 288 15.15 -5.49 -0.97
CA PHE A 288 15.02 -6.67 -1.82
C PHE A 288 15.67 -6.49 -3.21
N CYS A 289 16.69 -5.63 -3.30
CA CYS A 289 17.58 -5.56 -4.45
C CYS A 289 18.87 -6.31 -4.09
N ASP A 290 18.97 -7.58 -4.47
CA ASP A 290 20.07 -8.46 -4.04
C ASP A 290 21.44 -8.04 -4.60
N LYS A 291 21.48 -7.25 -5.67
CA LYS A 291 22.73 -6.70 -6.26
C LYS A 291 23.20 -5.40 -5.59
N VAL A 292 22.51 -4.93 -4.55
CA VAL A 292 22.87 -3.75 -3.75
C VAL A 292 23.64 -4.21 -2.50
N GLY A 293 24.86 -3.71 -2.34
CA GLY A 293 25.77 -4.07 -1.26
C GLY A 293 26.50 -2.89 -0.61
N ASP A 294 27.62 -3.16 0.04
CA ASP A 294 28.38 -2.18 0.83
C ASP A 294 28.90 -0.99 0.00
N GLN A 295 29.10 -1.19 -1.30
CA GLN A 295 29.56 -0.12 -2.18
C GLN A 295 28.44 0.91 -2.42
N SER A 296 27.18 0.48 -2.53
CA SER A 296 26.02 1.40 -2.55
C SER A 296 25.98 2.31 -1.33
N LEU A 297 26.24 1.77 -0.14
CA LEU A 297 26.27 2.56 1.10
C LEU A 297 27.36 3.64 1.07
N ALA A 298 28.51 3.34 0.47
CA ALA A 298 29.56 4.33 0.26
C ALA A 298 29.13 5.45 -0.70
N TYR A 299 28.49 5.09 -1.83
CA TYR A 299 27.99 6.08 -2.78
C TYR A 299 26.89 6.95 -2.17
N ILE A 300 25.91 6.35 -1.49
CA ILE A 300 24.83 7.07 -0.80
C ILE A 300 25.43 8.09 0.18
N ALA A 301 26.42 7.69 0.97
CA ALA A 301 27.06 8.56 1.95
C ALA A 301 27.87 9.71 1.33
N GLN A 302 28.37 9.54 0.10
CA GLN A 302 29.13 10.57 -0.61
C GLN A 302 28.23 11.59 -1.33
N GLY A 303 27.07 11.16 -1.81
CA GLY A 303 26.25 11.95 -2.74
C GLY A 303 24.86 12.34 -2.26
N LEU A 304 24.29 11.64 -1.28
CA LEU A 304 22.89 11.84 -0.83
C LEU A 304 22.82 12.37 0.61
N ASP A 305 23.53 13.46 0.88
CA ASP A 305 23.63 14.12 2.18
C ASP A 305 22.28 14.52 2.82
N GLY A 306 21.28 14.85 1.98
CA GLY A 306 19.93 15.25 2.40
C GLY A 306 19.01 14.11 2.83
N LEU A 307 19.46 12.85 2.78
CA LEU A 307 18.62 11.69 3.02
C LEU A 307 18.19 11.57 4.48
N LYS A 308 16.88 11.42 4.71
CA LYS A 308 16.28 11.27 6.05
C LYS A 308 15.76 9.85 6.29
N SER A 309 15.39 9.13 5.22
CA SER A 309 14.87 7.77 5.30
C SER A 309 15.58 6.88 4.29
N LEU A 310 16.16 5.78 4.75
CA LEU A 310 16.84 4.79 3.92
C LEU A 310 16.32 3.39 4.26
N SER A 311 15.85 2.66 3.26
CA SER A 311 15.43 1.27 3.39
C SER A 311 16.27 0.37 2.47
N LEU A 312 16.89 -0.64 3.08
CA LEU A 312 17.82 -1.60 2.48
C LEU A 312 17.48 -3.03 2.95
N CYS A 313 16.22 -3.31 3.27
CA CYS A 313 15.85 -4.61 3.82
C CYS A 313 16.20 -5.73 2.82
N SER A 314 16.78 -6.84 3.29
CA SER A 314 17.21 -7.97 2.46
C SER A 314 18.26 -7.60 1.38
N CYS A 315 19.09 -6.56 1.59
CA CYS A 315 20.25 -6.27 0.75
C CYS A 315 21.52 -6.98 1.24
N HIS A 316 22.54 -7.09 0.39
CA HIS A 316 23.83 -7.71 0.71
C HIS A 316 24.82 -6.76 1.42
N ILE A 317 24.32 -6.03 2.41
CA ILE A 317 25.10 -5.07 3.22
C ILE A 317 25.65 -5.73 4.50
N SER A 318 26.78 -5.22 5.00
CA SER A 318 27.50 -5.68 6.18
C SER A 318 27.89 -4.51 7.10
N ASP A 319 28.49 -4.85 8.25
CA ASP A 319 28.99 -3.85 9.21
C ASP A 319 30.01 -2.88 8.58
N ASP A 320 30.78 -3.33 7.57
CA ASP A 320 31.73 -2.47 6.85
C ASP A 320 31.03 -1.43 5.99
N GLY A 321 29.91 -1.79 5.34
CA GLY A 321 29.06 -0.84 4.63
C GLY A 321 28.43 0.18 5.57
N ILE A 322 27.93 -0.28 6.72
CA ILE A 322 27.40 0.60 7.77
C ILE A 322 28.47 1.59 8.25
N ASN A 323 29.69 1.12 8.55
CA ASN A 323 30.81 1.97 8.95
C ASN A 323 31.12 3.08 7.94
N ARG A 324 31.05 2.78 6.63
CA ARG A 324 31.24 3.80 5.58
C ARG A 324 30.10 4.82 5.57
N MET A 325 28.86 4.35 5.75
CA MET A 325 27.67 5.19 5.71
C MET A 325 27.60 6.20 6.87
N VAL A 326 27.79 5.71 8.10
CA VAL A 326 27.54 6.50 9.31
C VAL A 326 28.52 7.67 9.50
N ARG A 327 29.64 7.69 8.76
CA ARG A 327 30.65 8.76 8.79
C ARG A 327 30.18 10.08 8.18
N GLN A 328 29.14 10.06 7.35
CA GLN A 328 28.62 11.25 6.66
C GLN A 328 27.13 11.49 6.95
N MET A 329 26.36 10.42 7.17
CA MET A 329 24.90 10.45 7.19
C MET A 329 24.28 10.79 8.55
N HIS A 330 24.77 11.82 9.24
CA HIS A 330 24.32 12.19 10.60
C HIS A 330 22.86 12.69 10.68
N GLY A 331 22.29 13.11 9.55
CA GLY A 331 20.91 13.61 9.46
C GLY A 331 19.84 12.51 9.29
N LEU A 332 20.23 11.23 9.25
CA LEU A 332 19.32 10.13 8.98
C LEU A 332 18.35 9.92 10.17
N ARG A 333 17.05 9.81 9.86
CA ARG A 333 15.97 9.67 10.85
C ARG A 333 15.34 8.28 10.85
N THR A 334 15.33 7.60 9.71
CA THR A 334 14.79 6.25 9.58
C THR A 334 15.76 5.38 8.81
N LEU A 335 16.13 4.24 9.37
CA LEU A 335 17.00 3.25 8.74
C LEU A 335 16.35 1.87 8.83
N ASN A 336 15.96 1.29 7.69
CA ASN A 336 15.41 -0.06 7.67
C ASN A 336 16.43 -1.02 7.05
N ILE A 337 16.90 -1.97 7.85
CA ILE A 337 17.93 -2.96 7.47
C ILE A 337 17.48 -4.38 7.84
N GLY A 338 16.16 -4.61 7.89
CA GLY A 338 15.60 -5.92 8.19
C GLY A 338 16.07 -6.98 7.18
N GLN A 339 16.30 -8.20 7.63
CA GLN A 339 16.77 -9.36 6.85
C GLN A 339 18.18 -9.18 6.26
N CYS A 340 18.93 -8.16 6.70
CA CYS A 340 20.35 -8.02 6.35
C CYS A 340 21.19 -8.94 7.23
N VAL A 341 21.26 -10.23 6.86
CA VAL A 341 21.87 -11.31 7.67
C VAL A 341 23.36 -11.17 7.95
N ARG A 342 24.06 -10.23 7.30
CA ARG A 342 25.50 -9.98 7.49
C ARG A 342 25.79 -8.87 8.50
N ILE A 343 24.76 -8.15 8.97
CA ILE A 343 24.89 -7.14 10.02
C ILE A 343 24.93 -7.82 11.39
N THR A 344 25.86 -7.37 12.23
CA THR A 344 26.06 -7.89 13.59
C THR A 344 25.92 -6.77 14.62
N ASP A 345 26.14 -7.11 15.89
CA ASP A 345 26.19 -6.13 16.99
C ASP A 345 27.20 -5.00 16.73
N LYS A 346 28.30 -5.28 16.00
CA LYS A 346 29.29 -4.26 15.62
C LYS A 346 28.66 -3.16 14.75
N GLY A 347 27.82 -3.54 13.78
CA GLY A 347 27.10 -2.57 12.94
C GLY A 347 26.14 -1.71 13.77
N LEU A 348 25.47 -2.31 14.76
CA LEU A 348 24.57 -1.58 15.66
C LEU A 348 25.31 -0.63 16.60
N GLU A 349 26.48 -1.02 17.11
CA GLU A 349 27.36 -0.15 17.91
C GLU A 349 27.76 1.09 17.11
N LEU A 350 28.19 0.92 15.85
CA LEU A 350 28.53 2.03 14.96
C LEU A 350 27.35 2.96 14.68
N ILE A 351 26.15 2.40 14.47
CA ILE A 351 24.91 3.18 14.32
C ILE A 351 24.62 3.98 15.59
N ALA A 352 24.70 3.35 16.76
CA ALA A 352 24.42 3.99 18.04
C ALA A 352 25.40 5.14 18.34
N GLU A 353 26.66 5.01 17.93
CA GLU A 353 27.69 6.04 18.13
C GLU A 353 27.51 7.27 17.24
N HIS A 354 27.03 7.10 16.00
CA HIS A 354 27.08 8.16 14.98
C HIS A 354 25.71 8.72 14.56
N LEU A 355 24.62 7.97 14.71
CA LEU A 355 23.28 8.33 14.25
C LEU A 355 22.35 8.78 15.40
N SER A 356 22.74 9.84 16.12
CA SER A 356 22.01 10.34 17.29
C SER A 356 20.60 10.89 16.99
N GLN A 357 20.31 11.23 15.73
CA GLN A 357 19.02 11.75 15.27
C GLN A 357 18.07 10.66 14.77
N LEU A 358 18.46 9.38 14.88
CA LEU A 358 17.65 8.27 14.42
C LEU A 358 16.39 8.13 15.28
N THR A 359 15.24 8.12 14.60
CA THR A 359 13.91 8.04 15.21
C THR A 359 13.23 6.69 15.00
N GLY A 360 13.62 5.95 13.96
CA GLY A 360 13.08 4.62 13.68
C GLY A 360 14.14 3.71 13.04
N ILE A 361 14.15 2.45 13.45
CA ILE A 361 15.02 1.43 12.89
C ILE A 361 14.27 0.10 12.77
N ASP A 362 14.34 -0.54 11.60
CA ASP A 362 13.85 -1.91 11.40
C ASP A 362 15.03 -2.89 11.34
N LEU A 363 15.02 -3.85 12.26
CA LEU A 363 16.02 -4.90 12.43
C LEU A 363 15.43 -6.30 12.24
N TYR A 364 14.17 -6.42 11.79
CA TYR A 364 13.47 -7.69 11.65
C TYR A 364 14.29 -8.71 10.85
N GLY A 365 14.45 -9.93 11.34
CA GLY A 365 15.13 -11.00 10.60
C GLY A 365 16.66 -10.84 10.46
N CYS A 366 17.29 -9.90 11.18
CA CYS A 366 18.74 -9.82 11.29
C CYS A 366 19.24 -10.87 12.29
N THR A 367 19.52 -12.08 11.81
CA THR A 367 19.79 -13.26 12.65
C THR A 367 21.12 -13.24 13.41
N ARG A 368 22.04 -12.34 13.08
CA ARG A 368 23.35 -12.19 13.74
C ARG A 368 23.41 -11.06 14.77
N ILE A 369 22.31 -10.35 14.96
CA ILE A 369 22.16 -9.34 16.01
C ILE A 369 21.74 -10.04 17.30
N THR A 370 22.46 -9.78 18.38
CA THR A 370 22.15 -10.32 19.71
C THR A 370 21.48 -9.27 20.59
N LYS A 371 21.09 -9.68 21.79
CA LYS A 371 20.57 -8.76 22.81
C LYS A 371 21.54 -7.61 23.11
N ARG A 372 22.86 -7.85 23.03
CA ARG A 372 23.89 -6.83 23.30
C ARG A 372 23.78 -5.65 22.34
N GLY A 373 23.71 -5.92 21.03
CA GLY A 373 23.56 -4.86 20.02
C GLY A 373 22.25 -4.09 20.17
N LEU A 374 21.16 -4.79 20.52
CA LEU A 374 19.86 -4.16 20.76
C LEU A 374 19.86 -3.23 21.97
N GLU A 375 20.46 -3.65 23.08
CA GLU A 375 20.61 -2.82 24.29
C GLU A 375 21.34 -1.50 23.96
N ARG A 376 22.37 -1.55 23.10
CA ARG A 376 23.09 -0.35 22.63
C ARG A 376 22.22 0.58 21.79
N ILE A 377 21.42 0.05 20.86
CA ILE A 377 20.54 0.88 20.02
C ILE A 377 19.39 1.51 20.81
N THR A 378 18.85 0.80 21.81
CA THR A 378 17.77 1.34 22.65
C THR A 378 18.19 2.56 23.49
N GLN A 379 19.50 2.81 23.63
CA GLN A 379 20.04 3.97 24.33
C GLN A 379 20.07 5.24 23.47
N LEU A 380 19.69 5.16 22.19
CA LEU A 380 19.62 6.33 21.31
C LEU A 380 18.54 7.32 21.80
N PRO A 381 18.87 8.62 21.93
CA PRO A 381 18.01 9.60 22.62
C PRO A 381 16.72 9.92 21.86
N CYS A 382 16.75 9.80 20.53
CA CYS A 382 15.63 10.18 19.65
C CYS A 382 14.79 8.99 19.18
N LEU A 383 15.15 7.76 19.57
CA LEU A 383 14.55 6.55 19.01
C LEU A 383 13.13 6.35 19.56
N LYS A 384 12.14 6.44 18.67
CA LYS A 384 10.75 6.10 18.96
C LYS A 384 10.56 4.63 18.60
N VAL A 385 10.34 3.79 19.61
CA VAL A 385 10.40 2.32 19.47
C VAL A 385 9.49 1.81 18.34
N ARG A 386 10.10 1.18 17.34
CA ARG A 386 9.46 0.21 16.43
C ARG A 386 10.46 -0.87 16.02
N ILE A 387 11.04 -1.55 17.01
CA ILE A 387 11.91 -2.71 16.77
C ILE A 387 11.00 -3.93 16.57
N LEU A 388 10.70 -4.32 15.33
CA LEU A 388 9.98 -5.56 15.04
C LEU A 388 10.94 -6.74 15.17
N LEU A 389 11.17 -7.20 16.41
CA LEU A 389 11.97 -8.40 16.68
C LEU A 389 11.08 -9.64 16.62
N ALA A 390 11.30 -10.49 15.62
CA ALA A 390 11.05 -11.92 15.79
C ALA A 390 12.39 -12.56 16.19
N LEU A 391 12.68 -12.61 17.48
CA LEU A 391 13.81 -13.41 17.98
C LEU A 391 13.43 -14.88 17.83
N SER A 392 13.97 -15.56 16.83
CA SER A 392 14.03 -17.03 16.84
C SER A 392 15.15 -17.44 17.81
N GLN A 393 14.79 -17.76 19.06
CA GLN A 393 15.73 -18.44 19.93
C GLN A 393 15.90 -19.89 19.46
N PRO A 394 17.13 -20.43 19.34
CA PRO A 394 17.33 -21.86 19.21
C PRO A 394 16.95 -22.52 20.54
N ALA A 395 16.03 -23.49 20.49
CA ALA A 395 15.68 -24.29 21.66
C ALA A 395 16.91 -25.10 22.09
N THR A 396 17.54 -24.68 23.19
CA THR A 396 18.49 -25.49 23.95
C THR A 396 17.70 -26.26 24.99
N GLU A 397 17.49 -27.56 24.76
CA GLU A 397 17.60 -28.62 25.76
C GLU A 397 17.25 -29.97 25.13
N SER A 398 18.26 -30.84 25.15
CA SER A 398 18.24 -32.24 24.73
C SER A 398 17.51 -33.14 25.73
N ARG A 399 16.58 -33.98 25.25
CA ARG A 399 16.44 -35.38 25.72
C ARG A 399 16.12 -36.31 24.53
N PRO A 400 16.66 -37.53 24.52
CA PRO A 400 16.73 -38.36 23.31
C PRO A 400 15.55 -39.33 23.23
N PHE A 401 14.80 -39.35 22.13
CA PHE A 401 14.07 -40.53 21.64
C PHE A 401 13.81 -40.37 20.12
N CYS A 402 13.90 -41.49 19.40
CA CYS A 402 14.22 -41.61 17.98
C CYS A 402 13.25 -41.04 16.92
N SER A 403 13.86 -40.78 15.75
CA SER A 403 13.34 -40.70 14.36
C SER A 403 12.99 -39.32 13.77
N PRO A 404 13.22 -39.10 12.44
CA PRO A 404 13.78 -37.85 11.92
C PRO A 404 12.73 -36.87 11.36
N GLY A 405 13.00 -35.58 11.54
CA GLY A 405 12.47 -34.51 10.68
C GLY A 405 11.19 -33.83 11.17
N ARG A 406 11.33 -32.83 12.04
CA ARG A 406 10.47 -31.64 12.15
C ARG A 406 11.04 -30.69 13.21
N ILE A 407 11.69 -29.61 12.78
CA ILE A 407 12.12 -28.52 13.66
C ILE A 407 10.87 -27.69 13.99
N ARG A 408 10.54 -27.53 15.28
CA ARG A 408 9.44 -26.68 15.75
C ARG A 408 9.96 -25.27 16.02
N TYR A 409 9.36 -24.25 15.39
CA TYR A 409 9.58 -22.85 15.76
C TYR A 409 8.40 -22.36 16.62
N ARG A 410 8.69 -21.71 17.74
CA ARG A 410 7.71 -21.04 18.59
C ARG A 410 7.85 -19.53 18.35
N LEU A 411 6.87 -18.88 17.73
CA LEU A 411 6.84 -17.41 17.65
C LEU A 411 6.41 -16.84 19.00
N HIS A 412 7.31 -16.15 19.69
CA HIS A 412 6.95 -15.21 20.75
C HIS A 412 6.96 -13.80 20.17
N LEU A 413 5.78 -13.20 20.03
CA LEU A 413 5.64 -11.75 19.80
C LEU A 413 5.78 -11.07 21.16
N GLY A 414 6.97 -10.55 21.45
CA GLY A 414 7.21 -9.75 22.64
C GLY A 414 6.82 -8.29 22.38
N PHE A 415 5.75 -7.82 23.00
CA PHE A 415 5.46 -6.39 23.15
C PHE A 415 5.99 -5.96 24.53
N MET A 416 6.81 -4.91 24.59
CA MET A 416 7.10 -4.21 25.85
C MET A 416 6.11 -3.05 25.98
N GLU A 417 5.42 -2.97 27.12
CA GLU A 417 4.33 -2.03 27.41
C GLU A 417 4.77 -0.56 27.27
N GLY A 418 3.96 0.21 26.55
CA GLY A 418 4.07 1.66 26.40
C GLY A 418 3.14 2.15 25.29
N ASP A 419 2.00 2.71 25.70
CA ASP A 419 0.95 3.43 24.93
C ASP A 419 0.92 3.24 23.40
N LEU A 420 0.07 2.30 22.95
CA LEU A 420 -0.35 2.17 21.56
C LEU A 420 -1.36 3.28 21.19
N PRO A 421 -1.11 4.14 20.18
CA PRO A 421 -2.17 4.94 19.57
C PRO A 421 -3.07 4.06 18.68
N GLU A 422 -4.36 4.42 18.61
CA GLU A 422 -5.38 3.74 17.83
C GLU A 422 -4.98 3.55 16.34
N ALA A 423 -5.24 2.35 15.82
CA ALA A 423 -4.91 1.86 14.47
C ALA A 423 -3.41 1.68 14.14
N THR A 424 -2.83 0.59 14.63
CA THR A 424 -1.52 0.11 14.15
C THR A 424 -1.71 -0.91 13.03
N THR A 425 -1.39 -0.54 11.79
CA THR A 425 -1.24 -1.52 10.68
C THR A 425 0.05 -2.31 10.90
N LEU A 426 -0.08 -3.63 11.10
CA LEU A 426 1.04 -4.57 11.13
C LEU A 426 1.26 -5.09 9.70
N PHE A 427 2.41 -4.80 9.10
CA PHE A 427 2.82 -5.44 7.85
C PHE A 427 3.52 -6.76 8.18
N ILE A 428 2.83 -7.88 7.94
CA ILE A 428 3.46 -9.20 7.90
C ILE A 428 3.78 -9.49 6.43
N HIS A 429 5.03 -9.86 6.18
CA HIS A 429 5.54 -10.12 4.84
C HIS A 429 4.81 -11.32 4.20
N GLY A 430 3.93 -11.05 3.23
CA GLY A 430 3.20 -12.05 2.43
C GLY A 430 1.67 -11.90 2.51
N ALA A 431 1.07 -11.30 1.48
CA ALA A 431 -0.33 -11.39 1.05
C ALA A 431 -1.51 -11.48 2.07
N CYS A 432 -1.41 -10.94 3.30
CA CYS A 432 -2.56 -10.85 4.21
C CYS A 432 -2.54 -9.55 5.04
N GLU A 433 -3.63 -8.78 4.97
CA GLU A 433 -3.92 -7.70 5.92
C GLU A 433 -4.57 -8.30 7.18
N LEU A 434 -4.02 -8.02 8.36
CA LEU A 434 -4.60 -8.38 9.66
C LEU A 434 -5.23 -7.12 10.29
N CYS A 435 -6.55 -7.16 10.49
CA CYS A 435 -7.28 -6.13 11.23
C CYS A 435 -7.35 -6.54 12.71
N VAL A 436 -6.72 -5.77 13.60
CA VAL A 436 -6.77 -6.01 15.05
C VAL A 436 -7.81 -5.06 15.65
N GLN A 437 -8.86 -5.59 16.26
CA GLN A 437 -9.76 -4.80 17.12
C GLN A 437 -9.42 -5.02 18.60
N PRO A 438 -9.50 -3.97 19.45
CA PRO A 438 -9.22 -4.09 20.87
C PRO A 438 -10.43 -4.70 21.57
N ALA A 439 -10.33 -5.96 21.96
CA ALA A 439 -11.19 -6.54 22.99
C ALA A 439 -10.30 -7.31 23.98
N GLY A 440 -10.47 -6.99 25.26
CA GLY A 440 -9.59 -7.42 26.34
C GLY A 440 -9.44 -8.94 26.43
N GLY A 441 -8.21 -9.37 26.71
CA GLY A 441 -7.95 -10.62 27.42
C GLY A 441 -8.07 -11.93 26.64
N SER A 442 -8.05 -11.95 25.31
CA SER A 442 -7.65 -13.13 24.49
C SER A 442 -7.84 -12.81 23.01
N VAL A 443 -6.78 -12.94 22.21
CA VAL A 443 -6.86 -12.79 20.74
C VAL A 443 -7.33 -14.13 20.16
N VAL A 444 -8.58 -14.18 19.69
CA VAL A 444 -9.08 -15.28 18.87
C VAL A 444 -9.09 -14.78 17.42
N CYS A 445 -8.26 -15.39 16.57
CA CYS A 445 -8.26 -15.12 15.13
C CYS A 445 -9.40 -15.90 14.46
N GLU A 446 -10.45 -15.23 13.99
CA GLU A 446 -11.41 -15.81 13.05
C GLU A 446 -11.03 -15.48 11.61
N LEU A 447 -10.73 -16.51 10.82
CA LEU A 447 -10.70 -16.43 9.36
C LEU A 447 -12.15 -16.56 8.86
N LEU A 448 -12.72 -15.50 8.31
CA LEU A 448 -13.98 -15.59 7.57
C LEU A 448 -13.70 -16.26 6.21
N PRO A 449 -14.29 -17.42 5.89
CA PRO A 449 -14.16 -18.00 4.56
C PRO A 449 -14.87 -17.13 3.52
N SER A 450 -14.21 -16.93 2.39
CA SER A 450 -14.83 -16.45 1.15
C SER A 450 -15.89 -17.45 0.69
N SER A 451 -17.17 -17.13 0.91
CA SER A 451 -18.29 -17.93 0.42
C SER A 451 -18.54 -17.66 -1.07
N GLU A 452 -18.22 -18.63 -1.92
CA GLU A 452 -18.87 -18.79 -3.22
C GLU A 452 -20.18 -19.58 -3.03
N HIS A 453 -21.30 -18.85 -3.14
CA HIS A 453 -22.65 -19.25 -3.58
C HIS A 453 -23.45 -20.39 -2.86
N PRO A 454 -24.81 -20.34 -2.96
CA PRO A 454 -25.73 -20.74 -1.89
C PRO A 454 -26.19 -22.20 -2.01
N THR A 455 -26.44 -22.84 -0.86
CA THR A 455 -27.22 -24.06 -0.78
C THR A 455 -28.72 -23.76 -0.88
N GLU A 456 -29.40 -24.42 -1.81
CA GLU A 456 -30.84 -24.65 -1.74
C GLU A 456 -31.15 -25.69 -0.65
N ASN A 457 -32.24 -25.43 0.09
CA ASN A 457 -32.76 -26.26 1.17
C ASN A 457 -33.25 -27.64 0.67
N PHE A 458 -32.94 -28.73 1.38
CA PHE A 458 -33.91 -29.81 1.67
C PHE A 458 -33.54 -30.60 2.94
N ARG A 459 -34.58 -31.12 3.60
CA ARG A 459 -34.67 -31.62 4.99
C ARG A 459 -34.04 -33.01 5.24
N ALA A 460 -33.57 -33.17 6.49
CA ALA A 460 -33.69 -34.29 7.44
C ALA A 460 -33.48 -35.77 7.00
N GLY A 461 -32.62 -36.47 7.76
CA GLY A 461 -32.71 -37.92 8.01
C GLY A 461 -31.43 -38.73 7.78
N GLU A 462 -30.70 -39.00 8.86
CA GLU A 462 -29.89 -40.19 9.26
C GLU A 462 -29.30 -41.25 8.26
N PRO A 463 -28.32 -42.07 8.71
CA PRO A 463 -27.08 -42.35 7.95
C PRO A 463 -27.06 -43.71 7.24
N GLN A 464 -26.18 -43.88 6.24
CA GLN A 464 -25.56 -45.19 5.96
C GLN A 464 -24.35 -45.14 5.00
N ALA A 465 -23.44 -46.07 5.25
CA ALA A 465 -22.22 -46.36 4.50
C ALA A 465 -22.49 -47.03 3.13
N SER A 466 -21.50 -46.96 2.22
CA SER A 466 -20.93 -48.09 1.44
C SER A 466 -20.59 -47.80 -0.05
N ARG A 467 -19.32 -48.10 -0.37
CA ARG A 467 -18.72 -48.77 -1.56
C ARG A 467 -19.46 -48.86 -2.93
N LYS A 468 -18.66 -48.57 -3.98
CA LYS A 468 -18.38 -49.35 -5.25
C LYS A 468 -19.04 -48.99 -6.60
N MET A 469 -18.15 -49.08 -7.63
CA MET A 469 -18.28 -49.47 -9.08
C MET A 469 -18.93 -48.49 -10.08
N ILE A 470 -18.20 -47.93 -11.07
CA ILE A 470 -17.69 -48.45 -12.38
C ILE A 470 -18.78 -48.76 -13.44
N ARG A 471 -18.71 -48.06 -14.60
CA ARG A 471 -18.80 -48.54 -16.02
C ARG A 471 -18.76 -47.32 -16.98
N ASN A 472 -17.73 -47.15 -17.82
CA ASN A 472 -17.48 -47.68 -19.19
C ASN A 472 -18.13 -46.89 -20.34
N PHE A 473 -17.30 -46.39 -21.27
CA PHE A 473 -17.64 -45.92 -22.62
C PHE A 473 -16.85 -46.74 -23.67
N PRO A 474 -17.38 -46.97 -24.89
CA PRO A 474 -16.74 -47.78 -25.93
C PRO A 474 -15.92 -46.95 -26.95
N VAL A 475 -15.08 -47.65 -27.72
CA VAL A 475 -14.19 -47.16 -28.79
C VAL A 475 -14.74 -47.56 -30.17
N SER A 476 -14.59 -46.68 -31.18
CA SER A 476 -14.49 -47.08 -32.60
C SER A 476 -13.72 -46.04 -33.44
N SER A 477 -13.07 -46.56 -34.48
CA SER A 477 -11.96 -46.08 -35.33
C SER A 477 -12.27 -45.10 -36.49
N GLY A 478 -11.25 -44.37 -36.98
CA GLY A 478 -11.24 -43.75 -38.32
C GLY A 478 -10.07 -42.77 -38.58
N SER A 479 -9.27 -43.08 -39.61
CA SER A 479 -8.00 -42.48 -40.12
C SER A 479 -7.91 -40.98 -40.47
N GLY A 480 -6.70 -40.39 -40.35
CA GLY A 480 -6.25 -39.20 -41.11
C GLY A 480 -5.10 -38.36 -40.48
N ILE A 481 -3.92 -38.36 -41.09
CA ILE A 481 -2.66 -37.62 -40.77
C ILE A 481 -2.88 -36.08 -40.71
N PRO A 482 -2.30 -35.25 -39.78
CA PRO A 482 -0.93 -34.70 -39.92
C PRO A 482 -0.12 -34.21 -38.67
N VAL A 483 1.21 -34.20 -38.86
CA VAL A 483 2.22 -33.15 -38.55
C VAL A 483 2.57 -32.74 -37.10
N LEU A 484 3.86 -32.93 -36.81
CA LEU A 484 4.79 -32.28 -35.86
C LEU A 484 4.28 -31.11 -35.00
N GLY A 485 4.33 -31.29 -33.68
CA GLY A 485 4.31 -30.24 -32.66
C GLY A 485 5.16 -30.66 -31.44
N THR A 486 6.18 -29.87 -31.15
CA THR A 486 7.16 -29.96 -30.04
C THR A 486 6.53 -29.64 -28.66
N PRO A 487 7.21 -29.99 -27.54
CA PRO A 487 6.55 -30.17 -26.25
C PRO A 487 6.29 -28.86 -25.48
N PHE A 488 5.14 -28.84 -24.81
CA PHE A 488 4.78 -27.92 -23.73
C PHE A 488 5.78 -28.05 -22.57
N ARG A 489 6.36 -26.93 -22.15
CA ARG A 489 7.07 -26.79 -20.87
C ARG A 489 6.04 -26.68 -19.74
N GLU A 490 6.15 -27.58 -18.76
CA GLU A 490 5.46 -27.51 -17.48
C GLU A 490 5.79 -26.22 -16.73
N GLN A 491 4.75 -25.59 -16.20
CA GLN A 491 4.79 -24.42 -15.34
C GLN A 491 4.54 -24.93 -13.91
N GLU A 492 5.58 -25.04 -13.09
CA GLU A 492 5.42 -25.37 -11.65
C GLU A 492 4.77 -24.19 -10.91
N GLU A 493 3.45 -24.26 -10.69
CA GLU A 493 2.77 -23.46 -9.67
C GLU A 493 3.08 -24.03 -8.27
N ARG A 494 3.96 -23.40 -7.50
CA ARG A 494 4.06 -23.66 -6.04
C ARG A 494 2.90 -22.96 -5.32
N ARG A 495 1.78 -23.67 -5.16
CA ARG A 495 0.69 -23.28 -4.25
C ARG A 495 1.03 -23.70 -2.82
N CYS A 496 1.09 -22.75 -1.88
CA CYS A 496 1.15 -23.04 -0.45
C CYS A 496 -0.25 -23.48 0.03
N TRP A 497 -0.37 -24.68 0.57
CA TRP A 497 -1.60 -25.19 1.18
C TRP A 497 -1.55 -24.97 2.70
N LEU A 498 -2.49 -24.21 3.25
CA LEU A 498 -2.70 -24.08 4.70
C LEU A 498 -3.76 -25.08 5.15
N PHE A 499 -3.42 -26.00 6.05
CA PHE A 499 -4.37 -26.89 6.73
C PHE A 499 -4.64 -26.39 8.16
N SER A 500 -5.91 -26.28 8.54
CA SER A 500 -6.32 -26.14 9.94
C SER A 500 -6.96 -27.44 10.42
N THR A 501 -6.54 -27.94 11.59
CA THR A 501 -7.33 -28.94 12.34
C THR A 501 -7.75 -28.32 13.65
N THR A 502 -9.05 -28.34 13.93
CA THR A 502 -9.65 -27.87 15.17
C THR A 502 -9.88 -29.06 16.09
N ASN A 503 -9.26 -29.04 17.27
CA ASN A 503 -9.71 -29.86 18.39
C ASN A 503 -9.80 -28.96 19.64
N GLN A 504 -10.81 -29.20 20.48
CA GLN A 504 -11.49 -28.22 21.35
C GLN A 504 -10.66 -27.41 22.38
N LYS A 505 -9.32 -27.45 22.36
CA LYS A 505 -8.48 -26.58 23.22
C LYS A 505 -7.24 -25.96 22.57
N LYS A 506 -6.95 -26.18 21.27
CA LYS A 506 -5.83 -25.53 20.56
C LYS A 506 -6.08 -25.42 19.05
N THR A 507 -5.73 -24.27 18.48
CA THR A 507 -5.60 -24.08 17.03
C THR A 507 -4.11 -24.04 16.69
N GLU A 508 -3.63 -25.00 15.90
CA GLU A 508 -2.25 -25.01 15.40
C GLU A 508 -2.26 -24.71 13.90
N VAL A 509 -1.42 -23.77 13.48
CA VAL A 509 -1.22 -23.40 12.06
C VAL A 509 0.15 -23.92 11.64
N TYR A 510 0.20 -24.70 10.57
CA TYR A 510 1.43 -25.24 10.01
C TYR A 510 1.78 -24.45 8.73
N CYS A 511 2.99 -23.87 8.66
CA CYS A 511 3.63 -23.48 7.41
C CYS A 511 4.66 -24.57 7.04
N LEU A 512 4.65 -25.03 5.79
CA LEU A 512 5.79 -25.73 5.19
C LEU A 512 6.58 -24.73 4.35
#